data_AF-V4P9L3-F1
#
_entry.id   AF-V4P9L3-F1
#
_cell.length_a   1.000
_cell.length_b   1.000
_cell.length_c   1.000
_cell.angle_alpha   90.00
_cell.angle_beta   90.00
_cell.angle_gamma   90.00
#
_symmetry.space_group_name_H-M   'P 1'
#
loop_
_entity.id
_entity.type
_entity.pdbx_description
1 polymer ?
#
loop_
_entity_poly.entity_id
_entity_poly.type
_entity_poly.pdbx_seq_one_letter_code
_entity_poly.pdbx_strand_id
1 'polypeptide(L)'
;MSHYSGTWLEIARRPMWLTDGCVAGYSTYTSGAGGAVAVEDGCRKGTPDGKLKTIRGKGKIEDFGGGNAKMKVEYPLFITWRYWVLYEAPDNSWFISADPKMKNLWIYARKVPSSEQRAVMVSKAQELGYDTSKLEFPEF
;
A
#
# COMPACT_ATOMS: atom_id res chain seq x y z
N MET A 1 3.44 -13.02 10.92
CA MET A 1 4.29 -11.80 10.88
C MET A 1 3.50 -10.73 10.18
N SER A 2 3.66 -9.47 10.55
CA SER A 2 2.81 -8.39 10.04
C SER A 2 3.61 -7.48 9.10
N HIS A 3 3.05 -7.20 7.92
CA HIS A 3 3.61 -6.24 6.96
C HIS A 3 3.78 -4.80 7.49
N TYR A 4 3.29 -4.46 8.70
CA TYR A 4 3.46 -3.14 9.34
C TYR A 4 4.89 -2.86 9.85
N SER A 5 5.91 -3.25 9.08
CA SER A 5 7.30 -2.90 9.34
C SER A 5 8.07 -2.65 8.05
N GLY A 6 8.97 -1.67 8.08
CA GLY A 6 9.86 -1.33 6.97
C GLY A 6 9.14 -0.63 5.81
N THR A 7 9.84 -0.51 4.69
CA THR A 7 9.37 0.19 3.50
C THR A 7 8.78 -0.79 2.47
N TRP A 8 7.74 -0.34 1.81
CA TRP A 8 7.05 -1.02 0.73
C TRP A 8 6.86 -0.08 -0.44
N LEU A 9 7.13 -0.56 -1.64
CA LEU A 9 6.96 0.16 -2.90
C LEU A 9 5.56 -0.11 -3.44
N GLU A 10 4.85 0.93 -3.87
CA GLU A 10 3.51 0.86 -4.45
C GLU A 10 3.58 0.48 -5.94
N ILE A 11 3.59 -0.83 -6.21
CA ILE A 11 3.82 -1.38 -7.56
C ILE A 11 2.62 -1.16 -8.48
N ALA A 12 1.41 -1.31 -7.92
CA ALA A 12 0.18 -1.12 -8.68
C ALA A 12 -0.89 -0.54 -7.78
N ARG A 13 -1.80 0.24 -8.36
CA ARG A 13 -2.94 0.77 -7.65
C ARG A 13 -4.12 1.00 -8.56
N ARG A 14 -5.29 1.22 -7.96
CA ARG A 14 -6.39 1.83 -8.67
C ARG A 14 -6.12 3.32 -8.88
N PRO A 15 -6.25 3.87 -10.10
CA PRO A 15 -6.08 5.29 -10.36
C PRO A 15 -6.97 6.13 -9.45
N MET A 16 -6.39 7.15 -8.85
CA MET A 16 -7.07 8.12 -8.00
C MET A 16 -6.55 9.51 -8.30
N TRP A 17 -7.45 10.49 -8.36
CA TRP A 17 -7.12 11.90 -8.56
C TRP A 17 -6.10 12.45 -7.53
N LEU A 18 -6.07 11.90 -6.31
CA LEU A 18 -5.12 12.26 -5.25
C LEU A 18 -3.67 11.91 -5.61
N THR A 19 -3.49 10.93 -6.49
CA THR A 19 -2.20 10.35 -6.83
C THR A 19 -1.80 10.60 -8.29
N ASP A 20 -2.56 11.40 -9.02
CA ASP A 20 -2.24 11.77 -10.39
C ASP A 20 -0.87 12.48 -10.46
N GLY A 21 0.01 11.94 -11.31
CA GLY A 21 1.38 12.41 -11.44
C GLY A 21 2.31 12.05 -10.27
N CYS A 22 1.90 11.19 -9.35
CA CYS A 22 2.80 10.50 -8.42
C CYS A 22 3.34 9.23 -9.07
N VAL A 23 4.65 9.12 -9.12
CA VAL A 23 5.41 7.91 -9.47
C VAL A 23 6.34 7.51 -8.32
N ALA A 24 6.97 6.35 -8.40
CA ALA A 24 7.87 5.79 -7.38
C ALA A 24 7.27 5.88 -5.96
N GLY A 25 6.00 5.47 -5.83
CA GLY A 25 5.25 5.52 -4.58
C GLY A 25 5.79 4.54 -3.54
N TYR A 26 5.78 4.92 -2.27
CA TYR A 26 6.15 4.05 -1.16
C TYR A 26 5.36 4.33 0.11
N SER A 27 5.32 3.32 0.98
CA SER A 27 4.78 3.38 2.34
C SER A 27 5.79 2.76 3.31
N THR A 28 6.18 3.51 4.34
CA THR A 28 7.05 3.02 5.42
C THR A 28 6.26 2.89 6.70
N TYR A 29 6.34 1.72 7.33
CA TYR A 29 5.66 1.41 8.58
C TYR A 29 6.67 1.20 9.71
N THR A 30 6.40 1.82 10.85
CA THR A 30 7.16 1.62 12.08
C THR A 30 6.19 1.19 13.19
N SER A 31 6.23 -0.10 13.54
CA SER A 31 5.41 -0.66 14.61
C SER A 31 5.75 -0.07 15.97
N GLY A 32 4.73 0.16 16.79
CA GLY A 32 4.80 0.62 18.17
C GLY A 32 3.99 -0.28 19.12
N ALA A 33 3.87 0.14 20.38
CA ALA A 33 3.15 -0.62 21.40
C ALA A 33 1.62 -0.61 21.15
N GLY A 34 0.95 -1.71 21.53
CA GLY A 34 -0.52 -1.79 21.51
C GLY A 34 -1.17 -1.62 20.14
N GLY A 35 -0.49 -2.05 19.06
CA GLY A 35 -1.01 -1.96 17.69
C GLY A 35 -0.92 -0.56 17.06
N ALA A 36 -0.22 0.38 17.70
CA ALA A 36 0.13 1.65 17.08
C ALA A 36 1.18 1.43 15.98
N VAL A 37 1.06 2.16 14.87
CA VAL A 37 2.01 2.09 13.75
C VAL A 37 2.22 3.51 13.23
N ALA A 38 3.46 4.00 13.19
CA ALA A 38 3.75 5.23 12.46
C ALA A 38 3.81 4.92 10.96
N VAL A 39 3.14 5.74 10.15
CA VAL A 39 3.05 5.57 8.70
C VAL A 39 3.66 6.79 8.02
N GLU A 40 4.55 6.56 7.06
CA GLU A 40 5.01 7.59 6.12
C GLU A 40 4.74 7.12 4.70
N ASP A 41 3.92 7.86 3.97
CA ASP A 41 3.68 7.63 2.55
C ASP A 41 4.38 8.70 1.74
N GLY A 42 4.94 8.31 0.60
CA GLY A 42 5.63 9.24 -0.28
C GLY A 42 5.54 8.84 -1.74
N CYS A 43 5.77 9.82 -2.60
CA CYS A 43 5.86 9.64 -4.04
C CYS A 43 6.81 10.69 -4.64
N ARG A 44 7.25 10.46 -5.88
CA ARG A 44 7.99 11.41 -6.70
C ARG A 44 7.04 12.05 -7.71
N LYS A 45 7.18 13.36 -7.96
CA LYS A 45 6.32 14.08 -8.91
C LYS A 45 6.82 13.88 -10.35
N GLY A 46 6.01 13.26 -11.20
CA GLY A 46 6.19 13.17 -12.64
C GLY A 46 7.18 12.09 -13.09
N THR A 47 8.38 12.08 -12.52
CA THR A 47 9.44 11.10 -12.84
C THR A 47 10.04 10.52 -11.56
N PRO A 48 10.72 9.35 -11.60
CA PRO A 48 11.40 8.79 -10.43
C PRO A 48 12.45 9.73 -9.80
N ASP A 49 13.10 10.57 -10.61
CA ASP A 49 14.03 11.63 -10.14
C ASP A 49 13.34 12.93 -9.71
N GLY A 50 12.01 12.99 -9.81
CA GLY A 50 11.20 14.16 -9.53
C GLY A 50 11.24 14.59 -8.06
N LYS A 51 10.58 15.71 -7.77
CA LYS A 51 10.48 16.22 -6.40
C LYS A 51 9.77 15.20 -5.51
N LEU A 52 10.41 14.84 -4.39
CA LEU A 52 9.82 13.99 -3.35
C LEU A 52 8.70 14.74 -2.63
N LYS A 53 7.55 14.08 -2.51
CA LYS A 53 6.42 14.49 -1.67
C LYS A 53 6.17 13.40 -0.65
N THR A 54 6.01 13.77 0.62
CA THR A 54 5.73 12.83 1.70
C THR A 54 4.63 13.35 2.60
N ILE A 55 3.94 12.42 3.25
CA ILE A 55 2.97 12.67 4.30
C ILE A 55 3.14 11.64 5.40
N ARG A 56 3.02 12.07 6.66
CA ARG A 56 3.14 11.20 7.82
C ARG A 56 1.82 11.11 8.55
N GLY A 57 1.49 9.94 9.03
CA GLY A 57 0.26 9.66 9.75
C GLY A 57 0.49 8.74 10.96
N LYS A 58 -0.49 8.74 11.86
CA LYS A 58 -0.56 7.83 13.00
C LYS A 58 -1.55 6.72 12.67
N GLY A 59 -1.02 5.52 12.49
CA GLY A 59 -1.76 4.29 12.27
C GLY A 59 -2.15 3.59 13.56
N LYS A 60 -3.30 2.93 13.55
CA LYS A 60 -3.75 1.99 14.57
C LYS A 60 -4.37 0.76 13.89
N ILE A 61 -3.88 -0.42 14.27
CA ILE A 61 -4.47 -1.70 13.86
C ILE A 61 -5.79 -1.87 14.62
N GLU A 62 -6.92 -1.89 13.90
CA GLU A 62 -8.26 -1.94 14.48
C GLU A 62 -8.63 -3.36 14.99
N ASP A 63 -8.05 -4.40 14.40
CA ASP A 63 -8.22 -5.81 14.77
C ASP A 63 -6.97 -6.42 15.42
N PHE A 64 -6.28 -5.61 16.24
CA PHE A 64 -5.04 -6.01 16.92
C PHE A 64 -5.24 -7.25 17.80
N GLY A 65 -4.36 -8.25 17.64
CA GLY A 65 -4.43 -9.53 18.35
C GLY A 65 -5.32 -10.58 17.67
N GLY A 66 -5.98 -10.21 16.56
CA GLY A 66 -6.67 -11.12 15.66
C GLY A 66 -5.90 -11.28 14.34
N GLY A 67 -6.55 -10.94 13.23
CA GLY A 67 -5.97 -11.02 11.89
C GLY A 67 -4.96 -9.92 11.56
N ASN A 68 -4.95 -8.82 12.33
CA ASN A 68 -4.16 -7.60 12.06
C ASN A 68 -4.34 -7.07 10.63
N ALA A 69 -5.49 -7.31 10.02
CA ALA A 69 -5.76 -7.01 8.64
C ALA A 69 -6.27 -5.57 8.46
N LYS A 70 -6.77 -4.91 9.51
CA LYS A 70 -7.47 -3.63 9.40
C LYS A 70 -6.64 -2.51 10.01
N MET A 71 -6.34 -1.49 9.21
CA MET A 71 -5.61 -0.31 9.63
C MET A 71 -6.45 0.95 9.48
N LYS A 72 -6.39 1.81 10.49
CA LYS A 72 -6.84 3.20 10.42
C LYS A 72 -5.63 4.12 10.57
N VAL A 73 -5.41 5.01 9.61
CA VAL A 73 -4.35 6.02 9.63
C VAL A 73 -4.95 7.42 9.70
N GLU A 74 -4.42 8.24 10.61
CA GLU A 74 -4.79 9.64 10.76
C GLU A 74 -3.62 10.52 10.29
N TYR A 75 -3.86 11.29 9.22
CA TYR A 75 -2.91 12.25 8.66
C TYR A 75 -3.26 13.69 9.11
N PRO A 76 -2.35 14.66 8.92
CA PRO A 76 -2.65 16.07 9.09
C PRO A 76 -3.89 16.53 8.31
N LEU A 77 -4.47 17.66 8.72
CA LEU A 77 -5.67 18.26 8.09
C LEU A 77 -6.94 17.39 8.19
N PHE A 78 -7.09 16.63 9.28
CA PHE A 78 -8.27 15.78 9.56
C PHE A 78 -8.54 14.69 8.53
N ILE A 79 -7.52 14.31 7.74
CA ILE A 79 -7.62 13.23 6.76
C ILE A 79 -7.49 11.90 7.50
N THR A 80 -8.50 11.06 7.40
CA THR A 80 -8.47 9.68 7.91
C THR A 80 -8.52 8.72 6.73
N TRP A 81 -7.56 7.79 6.70
CA TRP A 81 -7.54 6.70 5.74
C TRP A 81 -7.76 5.37 6.44
N ARG A 82 -8.46 4.44 5.79
CA ARG A 82 -8.61 3.07 6.25
C ARG A 82 -8.24 2.13 5.12
N TYR A 83 -7.55 1.05 5.45
CA TYR A 83 -7.27 -0.01 4.49
C TYR A 83 -7.27 -1.36 5.17
N TRP A 84 -7.55 -2.38 4.38
CA TRP A 84 -7.56 -3.78 4.79
C TRP A 84 -6.54 -4.56 3.98
N VAL A 85 -5.76 -5.41 4.64
CA VAL A 85 -4.84 -6.33 3.97
C VAL A 85 -5.59 -7.59 3.61
N LEU A 86 -5.62 -7.86 2.31
CA LEU A 86 -6.37 -8.98 1.74
C LEU A 86 -5.49 -10.20 1.55
N TYR A 87 -4.20 -9.98 1.31
CA TYR A 87 -3.23 -11.03 1.08
C TYR A 87 -1.84 -10.55 1.46
N GLU A 88 -1.06 -11.43 2.08
CA GLU A 88 0.37 -11.25 2.33
C GLU A 88 1.10 -12.48 1.80
N ALA A 89 2.16 -12.27 1.02
CA ALA A 89 2.95 -13.38 0.49
C ALA A 89 3.65 -14.13 1.64
N PRO A 90 3.76 -15.48 1.59
CA PRO A 90 4.37 -16.27 2.65
C PRO A 90 5.82 -15.88 2.99
N ASP A 91 6.52 -15.30 2.02
CA ASP A 91 7.90 -14.82 2.14
C ASP A 91 8.00 -13.33 2.56
N ASN A 92 6.88 -12.67 2.87
CA ASN A 92 6.79 -11.24 3.19
C ASN A 92 7.37 -10.33 2.09
N SER A 93 7.42 -10.78 0.84
CA SER A 93 8.01 -9.98 -0.26
C SER A 93 7.03 -8.99 -0.88
N TRP A 94 5.73 -9.26 -0.81
CA TRP A 94 4.66 -8.41 -1.31
C TRP A 94 3.34 -8.66 -0.57
N PHE A 95 2.43 -7.69 -0.65
CA PHE A 95 1.09 -7.81 -0.09
C PHE A 95 0.07 -7.02 -0.94
N ILE A 96 -1.21 -7.31 -0.73
CA ILE A 96 -2.33 -6.61 -1.34
C ILE A 96 -3.17 -5.97 -0.24
N SER A 97 -3.48 -4.69 -0.41
CA SER A 97 -4.48 -4.02 0.41
C SER A 97 -5.62 -3.43 -0.43
N ALA A 98 -6.73 -3.16 0.23
CA ALA A 98 -7.90 -2.54 -0.36
C ALA A 98 -8.55 -1.55 0.61
N ASP A 99 -9.43 -0.71 0.09
CA ASP A 99 -10.23 0.18 0.93
C ASP A 99 -11.40 -0.61 1.57
N PRO A 100 -12.03 -0.09 2.64
CA PRO A 100 -13.13 -0.78 3.32
C PRO A 100 -14.34 -1.10 2.43
N LYS A 101 -14.51 -0.41 1.29
CA LYS A 101 -15.58 -0.69 0.33
C LYS A 101 -15.16 -1.69 -0.75
N MET A 102 -13.95 -2.24 -0.69
CA MET A 102 -13.38 -3.20 -1.64
C MET A 102 -13.42 -2.71 -3.10
N LYS A 103 -13.32 -1.40 -3.31
CA LYS A 103 -13.42 -0.76 -4.63
C LYS A 103 -12.05 -0.44 -5.21
N ASN A 104 -11.13 -0.01 -4.35
CA ASN A 104 -9.78 0.37 -4.65
C ASN A 104 -8.83 -0.69 -4.10
N LEU A 105 -7.75 -0.91 -4.82
CA LEU A 105 -6.75 -1.93 -4.55
C LEU A 105 -5.37 -1.31 -4.69
N TRP A 106 -4.43 -1.76 -3.85
CA TRP A 106 -3.02 -1.47 -3.95
C TRP A 106 -2.22 -2.77 -3.83
N ILE A 107 -1.16 -2.86 -4.62
CA ILE A 107 -0.19 -3.94 -4.60
C ILE A 107 1.14 -3.34 -4.17
N TYR A 108 1.71 -3.88 -3.10
CA TYR A 108 2.94 -3.41 -2.51
C TYR A 108 4.02 -4.48 -2.56
N ALA A 109 5.27 -4.11 -2.80
CA ALA A 109 6.41 -5.03 -2.78
C ALA A 109 7.64 -4.43 -2.09
N ARG A 110 8.52 -5.26 -1.55
CA ARG A 110 9.78 -4.82 -0.91
C ARG A 110 10.80 -4.27 -1.91
N LYS A 111 10.69 -4.68 -3.17
CA LYS A 111 11.60 -4.33 -4.27
C LYS A 111 10.79 -4.18 -5.55
N VAL A 112 11.34 -3.47 -6.54
CA VAL A 112 10.76 -3.39 -7.88
C VAL A 112 10.71 -4.81 -8.46
N PRO A 113 9.52 -5.34 -8.79
CA PRO A 113 9.39 -6.72 -9.27
C PRO A 113 9.77 -6.83 -10.75
N SER A 114 10.18 -8.04 -11.15
CA SER A 114 10.25 -8.39 -12.57
C SER A 114 8.86 -8.43 -13.22
N SER A 115 8.81 -8.53 -14.55
CA SER A 115 7.58 -8.73 -15.32
C SER A 115 6.79 -9.97 -14.83
N GLU A 116 7.48 -11.07 -14.56
CA GLU A 116 6.89 -12.33 -14.13
C GLU A 116 6.34 -12.21 -12.71
N GLN A 117 7.12 -11.61 -11.80
CA GLN A 117 6.67 -11.37 -10.43
C GLN A 117 5.43 -10.46 -10.39
N ARG A 118 5.43 -9.41 -11.22
CA ARG A 118 4.28 -8.52 -11.35
C ARG A 118 3.05 -9.25 -11.89
N ALA A 119 3.21 -10.14 -12.87
CA ALA A 119 2.11 -10.95 -13.39
C ALA A 119 1.48 -11.85 -12.30
N VAL A 120 2.30 -12.45 -11.45
CA VAL A 120 1.82 -13.23 -10.29
C VAL A 120 1.00 -12.38 -9.32
N MET A 121 1.48 -11.17 -9.00
CA MET A 121 0.76 -10.24 -8.12
C MET A 121 -0.60 -9.84 -8.71
N VAL A 122 -0.64 -9.56 -10.02
CA VAL A 122 -1.88 -9.22 -10.75
C VAL A 122 -2.85 -10.40 -10.79
N SER A 123 -2.36 -11.62 -11.03
CA SER A 123 -3.20 -12.83 -10.99
C SER A 123 -3.86 -13.01 -9.63
N LYS A 124 -3.11 -12.79 -8.54
CA LYS A 124 -3.69 -12.86 -7.19
C LYS A 124 -4.79 -11.82 -6.97
N ALA A 125 -4.61 -10.60 -7.47
CA ALA A 125 -5.65 -9.58 -7.42
C ALA A 125 -6.92 -9.99 -8.20
N GLN A 126 -6.77 -10.67 -9.35
CA GLN A 126 -7.90 -11.22 -10.11
C GLN A 126 -8.62 -12.34 -9.33
N GLU A 127 -7.87 -13.24 -8.69
CA GLU A 127 -8.44 -14.30 -7.84
C GLU A 127 -9.23 -13.72 -6.65
N LEU A 128 -8.82 -12.57 -6.14
CA LEU A 128 -9.54 -11.81 -5.10
C LEU A 128 -10.79 -11.08 -5.64
N GLY A 129 -11.09 -11.19 -6.94
CA GLY A 129 -12.29 -10.65 -7.58
C GLY A 129 -12.14 -9.23 -8.15
N TYR A 130 -10.92 -8.70 -8.25
CA TYR A 130 -10.69 -7.35 -8.76
C TYR A 130 -10.50 -7.34 -10.28
N ASP A 131 -11.10 -6.35 -10.94
CA ASP A 131 -10.83 -6.04 -12.35
C ASP A 131 -9.48 -5.34 -12.48
N THR A 132 -8.45 -6.13 -12.82
CA THR A 132 -7.06 -5.68 -12.91
C THR A 132 -6.74 -4.89 -14.18
N SER A 133 -7.63 -4.89 -15.18
CA SER A 133 -7.47 -4.06 -16.38
C SER A 133 -7.47 -2.55 -16.07
N LYS A 134 -7.99 -2.20 -14.88
CA LYS A 134 -8.11 -0.84 -14.38
C LYS A 134 -7.01 -0.48 -13.38
N LEU A 135 -5.99 -1.31 -13.20
CA LEU A 135 -4.82 -0.97 -12.40
C LEU A 135 -3.86 -0.12 -13.23
N GLU A 136 -3.30 0.90 -12.59
CA GLU A 136 -2.11 1.59 -13.11
C GLU A 136 -0.86 1.10 -12.39
N PHE A 137 0.27 1.29 -13.06
CA PHE A 137 1.57 0.82 -12.61
C PHE A 137 2.56 1.97 -12.73
N PRO A 138 2.73 2.75 -11.66
CA PRO A 138 3.63 3.89 -11.66
C PRO A 138 5.09 3.47 -11.93
N GLU A 139 5.86 4.34 -12.55
CA GLU A 139 7.29 4.12 -12.81
C GLU A 139 8.11 4.15 -11.51
N PHE A 140 9.25 3.45 -11.50
CA PHE A 140 10.19 3.37 -10.38
C PHE A 140 11.62 3.62 -10.85
#